data_AF-A0A5P0YY16-F1
#
_entry.id   AF-A0A5P0YY16-F1
#
_cell.length_a   1.000
_cell.length_b   1.000
_cell.length_c   1.000
_cell.angle_alpha   90.00
_cell.angle_beta   90.00
_cell.angle_gamma   90.00
#
_symmetry.space_group_name_H-M   'P 1'
#
loop_
_entity.id
_entity.type
_entity.pdbx_description
1 polymer ?
#
loop_
_entity_poly.entity_id
_entity_poly.type
_entity_poly.pdbx_seq_one_letter_code
_entity_poly.pdbx_strand_id
1 'polypeptide(L)'
;MSQNVGGEEDFVEVRLPAAGAYLSVLRTATAGLAARLDFTLDEIEDLRIAVDEACAILLQQAVPGSVLSCVFRLVGDSLRVTVSAPTTDGRAPERDTFAWTVLSALAGEVDSAVAEDRTVSISLHKKRGAAPGSS
;
A
#
# COMPACT_ATOMS: atom_id res chain seq x y z
N MET A 1 -21.01 -16.12 -22.31
CA MET A 1 -19.68 -16.57 -21.85
C MET A 1 -19.08 -15.42 -21.05
N SER A 2 -18.77 -15.48 -19.77
CA SER A 2 -19.03 -16.43 -18.69
C SER A 2 -18.99 -15.56 -17.41
N GLN A 3 -19.81 -15.92 -16.43
CA GLN A 3 -19.94 -15.21 -15.15
C GLN A 3 -18.61 -15.21 -14.39
N ASN A 4 -18.35 -14.21 -13.55
CA ASN A 4 -17.53 -14.45 -12.37
C ASN A 4 -18.16 -13.82 -11.13
N VAL A 5 -18.32 -14.66 -10.12
CA VAL A 5 -18.94 -14.42 -8.82
C VAL A 5 -17.93 -13.66 -7.98
N GLY A 6 -18.04 -12.33 -7.93
CA GLY A 6 -17.23 -11.53 -7.01
C GLY A 6 -17.82 -11.64 -5.61
N GLY A 7 -17.18 -12.38 -4.71
CA GLY A 7 -17.37 -12.12 -3.29
C GLY A 7 -17.06 -10.65 -3.05
N GLU A 8 -17.89 -9.94 -2.28
CA GLU A 8 -17.75 -8.50 -2.05
C GLU A 8 -16.33 -8.18 -1.52
N GLU A 9 -15.45 -7.68 -2.41
CA GLU A 9 -14.14 -7.17 -2.04
C GLU A 9 -14.33 -5.77 -1.45
N ASP A 10 -14.28 -5.67 -0.13
CA ASP A 10 -14.31 -4.40 0.57
C ASP A 10 -13.07 -3.57 0.16
N PHE A 11 -13.30 -2.33 -0.28
CA PHE A 11 -12.21 -1.40 -0.55
C PHE A 11 -12.46 -0.03 0.06
N VAL A 12 -11.36 0.65 0.40
CA VAL A 12 -11.34 2.03 0.86
C VAL A 12 -10.34 2.79 0.01
N GLU A 13 -10.74 3.93 -0.54
CA GLU A 13 -9.84 4.83 -1.25
C GLU A 13 -9.68 6.14 -0.47
N VAL A 14 -8.42 6.55 -0.28
CA VAL A 14 -8.05 7.84 0.30
C VAL A 14 -7.27 8.63 -0.73
N ARG A 15 -7.71 9.86 -1.00
CA ARG A 15 -7.05 10.79 -1.92
C ARG A 15 -6.63 12.03 -1.15
N LEU A 16 -5.35 12.35 -1.22
CA LEU A 16 -4.74 13.46 -0.49
C LEU A 16 -3.76 14.21 -1.39
N PRO A 17 -3.40 15.47 -1.07
CA PRO A 17 -2.31 16.14 -1.75
C PRO A 17 -1.03 15.30 -1.66
N ALA A 18 -0.24 15.25 -2.74
CA ALA A 18 1.06 14.58 -2.77
C ALA A 18 2.09 15.37 -1.93
N ALA A 19 1.92 15.33 -0.60
CA ALA A 19 2.77 16.02 0.36
C ALA A 19 2.85 15.23 1.68
N GLY A 20 4.07 15.15 2.24
CA GLY A 20 4.37 14.38 3.45
C GLY A 20 3.53 14.75 4.68
N ALA A 21 3.05 15.99 4.75
CA ALA A 21 2.22 16.49 5.85
C ALA A 21 0.89 15.73 6.04
N TYR A 22 0.39 15.05 5.00
CA TYR A 22 -0.87 14.33 5.04
C TYR A 22 -0.73 12.82 5.30
N LEU A 23 0.50 12.30 5.38
CA LEU A 23 0.73 10.85 5.55
C LEU A 23 0.21 10.30 6.88
N SER A 24 0.01 11.14 7.90
CA SER A 24 -0.66 10.73 9.14
C SER A 24 -2.07 10.16 8.91
N VAL A 25 -2.80 10.66 7.90
CA VAL A 25 -4.12 10.14 7.53
C VAL A 25 -4.02 8.70 7.03
N LEU A 26 -3.03 8.41 6.18
CA LEU A 26 -2.80 7.05 5.67
C LEU A 26 -2.35 6.11 6.78
N ARG A 27 -1.50 6.56 7.71
CA ARG A 27 -1.12 5.77 8.89
C ARG A 27 -2.33 5.38 9.72
N THR A 28 -3.24 6.32 9.98
CA THR A 28 -4.47 6.05 10.75
C THR A 28 -5.40 5.10 10.02
N ALA A 29 -5.62 5.31 8.72
CA ALA A 29 -6.45 4.42 7.90
C ALA A 29 -5.86 2.99 7.86
N THR A 30 -4.55 2.86 7.66
CA THR A 30 -3.83 1.58 7.66
C THR A 30 -4.03 0.84 8.98
N ALA A 31 -3.83 1.53 10.12
CA ALA A 31 -4.01 0.92 11.43
C ALA A 31 -5.45 0.44 11.68
N GLY A 32 -6.45 1.27 11.34
CA GLY A 32 -7.86 0.91 11.52
C GLY A 32 -8.30 -0.27 10.66
N LEU A 33 -7.86 -0.32 9.40
CA LEU A 33 -8.22 -1.39 8.47
C LEU A 33 -7.48 -2.69 8.79
N ALA A 34 -6.20 -2.64 9.16
CA ALA A 34 -5.45 -3.80 9.60
C ALA A 34 -5.99 -4.38 10.92
N ALA A 35 -6.34 -3.51 11.89
CA ALA A 35 -6.99 -3.94 13.13
C ALA A 35 -8.35 -4.62 12.88
N ARG A 36 -9.12 -4.13 11.91
CA ARG A 36 -10.38 -4.77 11.49
C ARG A 36 -10.19 -6.19 10.93
N LEU A 37 -9.00 -6.50 10.42
CA LEU A 37 -8.62 -7.83 9.92
C LEU A 37 -7.91 -8.71 10.98
N ASP A 38 -7.93 -8.30 12.25
CA ASP A 38 -7.29 -8.97 13.39
C ASP A 38 -5.76 -9.12 13.26
N PHE A 39 -5.10 -8.18 12.57
CA PHE A 39 -3.64 -8.12 12.54
C PHE A 39 -3.10 -7.82 13.96
N THR A 40 -1.96 -8.42 14.30
CA THR A 40 -1.27 -8.12 15.55
C THR A 40 -0.73 -6.69 15.56
N LEU A 41 -0.43 -6.16 16.75
CA LEU A 41 0.12 -4.81 16.87
C LEU A 41 1.43 -4.64 16.08
N ASP A 42 2.29 -5.67 16.09
CA ASP A 42 3.56 -5.65 15.35
C ASP A 42 3.31 -5.65 13.83
N GLU A 43 2.37 -6.46 13.34
CA GLU A 43 2.02 -6.47 11.91
C GLU A 43 1.36 -5.15 11.46
N ILE A 44 0.61 -4.49 12.35
CA ILE A 44 0.06 -3.17 12.09
C ILE A 44 1.18 -2.13 11.99
N GLU A 45 2.16 -2.17 12.89
CA GLU A 45 3.29 -1.25 12.86
C GLU A 45 4.16 -1.47 11.62
N ASP A 46 4.45 -2.72 11.27
CA ASP A 46 5.13 -3.08 10.02
C ASP A 46 4.42 -2.47 8.80
N LEU A 47 3.09 -2.62 8.74
CA LEU A 47 2.28 -2.08 7.65
C LEU A 47 2.32 -0.56 7.58
N ARG A 48 2.29 0.14 8.73
CA ARG A 48 2.37 1.61 8.75
C ARG A 48 3.72 2.09 8.25
N ILE A 49 4.82 1.47 8.69
CA ILE A 49 6.15 1.77 8.20
C ILE A 49 6.24 1.49 6.69
N ALA A 50 5.73 0.34 6.23
CA ALA A 50 5.74 0.01 4.82
C ALA A 50 4.94 1.01 3.95
N VAL A 51 3.76 1.42 4.41
CA VAL A 51 2.95 2.44 3.71
C VAL A 51 3.68 3.78 3.69
N ASP A 52 4.33 4.18 4.78
CA ASP A 52 5.11 5.42 4.83
C ASP A 52 6.28 5.42 3.85
N GLU A 53 7.04 4.34 3.79
CA GLU A 53 8.17 4.20 2.86
C GLU A 53 7.70 4.18 1.40
N ALA A 54 6.61 3.46 1.09
CA ALA A 54 6.02 3.47 -0.24
C ALA A 54 5.56 4.89 -0.65
N CYS A 55 4.96 5.63 0.28
CA CYS A 55 4.60 7.02 0.05
C CYS A 55 5.84 7.90 -0.14
N ALA A 56 6.88 7.74 0.68
CA ALA A 56 8.11 8.53 0.58
C ALA A 56 8.79 8.36 -0.79
N ILE A 57 8.90 7.13 -1.27
CA ILE A 57 9.45 6.81 -2.61
C ILE A 57 8.67 7.49 -3.72
N LEU A 58 7.33 7.42 -3.68
CA LEU A 58 6.48 8.03 -4.70
C LEU A 58 6.51 9.57 -4.64
N LEU A 59 6.52 10.15 -3.44
CA LEU A 59 6.55 11.59 -3.24
C LEU A 59 7.83 12.24 -3.79
N GLN A 60 8.95 11.52 -3.85
CA GLN A 60 10.17 12.01 -4.50
C GLN A 60 10.03 12.23 -6.01
N GLN A 61 9.09 11.53 -6.65
CA GLN A 61 8.90 11.53 -8.11
C GLN A 61 7.58 12.22 -8.53
N ALA A 62 6.68 12.45 -7.58
CA ALA A 62 5.34 12.96 -7.81
C ALA A 62 5.36 14.34 -8.49
N VAL A 63 4.42 14.55 -9.41
CA VAL A 63 4.20 15.86 -10.02
C VAL A 63 3.83 16.87 -8.93
N PRO A 64 4.50 18.02 -8.81
CA PRO A 64 4.18 19.02 -7.80
C PRO A 64 2.71 19.44 -7.84
N GLY A 65 2.04 19.47 -6.68
CA GLY A 65 0.63 19.82 -6.57
C GLY A 65 -0.36 18.73 -7.02
N SER A 66 0.13 17.54 -7.39
CA SER A 66 -0.71 16.40 -7.73
C SER A 66 -1.34 15.74 -6.50
N VAL A 67 -2.14 14.70 -6.75
CA VAL A 67 -2.84 13.90 -5.75
C VAL A 67 -2.13 12.56 -5.58
N LEU A 68 -1.92 12.15 -4.34
CA LEU A 68 -1.59 10.78 -3.96
C LEU A 68 -2.90 10.02 -3.70
N SER A 69 -3.11 8.91 -4.42
CA SER A 69 -4.22 7.98 -4.15
C SER A 69 -3.69 6.74 -3.43
N CYS A 70 -4.40 6.32 -2.39
CA CYS A 70 -4.12 5.10 -1.65
C CYS A 70 -5.40 4.25 -1.59
N VAL A 71 -5.33 3.05 -2.17
CA VAL A 71 -6.43 2.09 -2.20
C VAL A 71 -6.10 0.91 -1.30
N PHE A 72 -6.95 0.67 -0.32
CA PHE A 72 -6.92 -0.48 0.57
C PHE A 72 -7.95 -1.50 0.06
N ARG A 73 -7.53 -2.73 -0.22
CA ARG A 73 -8.44 -3.85 -0.52
C ARG A 73 -8.29 -4.92 0.55
N LEU A 74 -9.42 -5.33 1.11
CA LEU A 74 -9.50 -6.32 2.18
C LEU A 74 -10.05 -7.61 1.55
N VAL A 75 -9.26 -8.67 1.56
CA VAL A 75 -9.64 -9.96 0.95
C VAL A 75 -9.34 -11.08 1.94
N GLY A 76 -10.38 -11.59 2.61
CA GLY A 76 -10.22 -12.63 3.63
C GLY A 76 -9.34 -12.16 4.79
N ASP A 77 -8.14 -12.72 4.91
CA ASP A 77 -7.15 -12.43 5.94
C ASP A 77 -5.98 -11.56 5.44
N SER A 78 -6.10 -10.96 4.26
CA SER A 78 -5.06 -10.11 3.69
C SER A 78 -5.51 -8.67 3.46
N LEU A 79 -4.53 -7.78 3.56
CA LEU A 79 -4.66 -6.37 3.23
C LEU A 79 -3.71 -6.06 2.07
N ARG A 80 -4.28 -5.59 0.96
CA ARG A 80 -3.51 -5.00 -0.13
C ARG A 80 -3.62 -3.49 -0.08
N VAL A 81 -2.49 -2.80 -0.06
CA VAL A 81 -2.42 -1.33 -0.07
C VAL A 81 -1.69 -0.89 -1.33
N THR A 82 -2.40 -0.21 -2.22
CA THR A 82 -1.82 0.35 -3.44
C THR A 82 -1.74 1.86 -3.33
N VAL A 83 -0.52 2.39 -3.27
CA VAL A 83 -0.25 3.83 -3.30
C VAL A 83 0.11 4.22 -4.72
N SER A 84 -0.40 5.34 -5.22
CA SER A 84 -0.13 5.80 -6.58
C SER A 84 -0.13 7.33 -6.68
N ALA A 85 0.70 7.85 -7.58
CA ALA A 85 0.71 9.27 -7.95
C ALA A 85 1.16 9.44 -9.40
N PRO A 86 0.69 10.49 -10.09
CA PRO A 86 1.31 10.95 -11.32
C PRO A 86 2.77 11.35 -11.05
N THR A 87 3.72 10.83 -11.82
CA THR A 87 5.14 11.19 -11.68
C THR A 87 5.67 11.94 -12.88
N THR A 88 6.77 12.66 -12.68
CA THR A 88 7.38 13.50 -13.71
C THR A 88 8.08 12.68 -14.80
N ASP A 89 8.72 11.58 -14.43
CA ASP A 89 9.53 10.72 -15.29
C ASP A 89 8.88 9.36 -15.62
N GLY A 90 7.78 8.99 -14.95
CA GLY A 90 7.08 7.72 -15.19
C GLY A 90 7.94 6.49 -14.88
N ARG A 91 8.92 6.58 -13.96
CA ARG A 91 9.83 5.47 -13.69
C ARG A 91 9.34 4.61 -12.53
N ALA A 92 9.43 3.29 -12.70
CA ALA A 92 9.21 2.37 -11.58
C ALA A 92 10.33 2.54 -10.54
N PRO A 93 10.03 2.40 -9.23
CA PRO A 93 11.07 2.37 -8.20
C PRO A 93 12.06 1.23 -8.44
N GLU A 94 13.34 1.48 -8.15
CA GLU A 94 14.40 0.49 -8.24
C GLU A 94 14.25 -0.56 -7.13
N ARG A 95 14.13 -1.83 -7.54
CA ARG A 95 13.82 -2.97 -6.64
C ARG A 95 15.02 -3.50 -5.85
N ASP A 96 16.23 -3.09 -6.21
CA ASP A 96 17.50 -3.46 -5.56
C ASP A 96 17.97 -2.43 -4.51
N THR A 97 17.15 -1.43 -4.23
CA THR A 97 17.44 -0.42 -3.20
C THR A 97 17.18 -0.93 -1.79
N PHE A 98 17.85 -0.30 -0.81
CA PHE A 98 17.61 -0.57 0.61
C PHE A 98 16.14 -0.35 0.99
N ALA A 99 15.51 0.72 0.49
CA ALA A 99 14.11 1.02 0.74
C ALA A 99 13.17 -0.10 0.25
N TRP A 100 13.42 -0.66 -0.94
CA TRP A 100 12.62 -1.77 -1.46
C TRP A 100 12.80 -3.07 -0.66
N THR A 101 14.01 -3.32 -0.17
CA THR A 101 14.29 -4.46 0.72
C THR A 101 13.52 -4.33 2.03
N VAL A 102 13.52 -3.13 2.64
CA VAL A 102 12.75 -2.83 3.85
C VAL A 102 11.25 -3.01 3.60
N LEU A 103 10.72 -2.48 2.50
CA LEU A 103 9.31 -2.69 2.13
C LEU A 103 8.95 -4.17 2.03
N SER A 104 9.79 -4.96 1.36
CA SER A 104 9.54 -6.40 1.16
C SER A 104 9.56 -7.15 2.49
N ALA A 105 10.49 -6.82 3.38
CA ALA A 105 10.57 -7.42 4.71
C ALA A 105 9.34 -7.10 5.58
N LEU A 106 8.84 -5.86 5.52
CA LEU A 106 7.71 -5.41 6.33
C LEU A 106 6.36 -5.83 5.77
N ALA A 107 6.14 -5.73 4.45
CA ALA A 107 4.86 -6.02 3.82
C ALA A 107 4.69 -7.49 3.42
N GLY A 108 5.78 -8.23 3.20
CA GLY A 108 5.74 -9.58 2.62
C GLY A 108 5.90 -9.53 1.10
N GLU A 109 4.85 -9.14 0.39
CA GLU A 109 4.88 -8.98 -1.08
C GLU A 109 4.77 -7.51 -1.48
N VAL A 110 5.63 -7.09 -2.43
CA VAL A 110 5.68 -5.72 -2.92
C VAL A 110 5.82 -5.72 -4.45
N ASP A 111 4.95 -4.96 -5.10
CA ASP A 111 4.93 -4.77 -6.54
C ASP A 111 4.94 -3.30 -6.92
N SER A 112 5.37 -3.02 -8.15
CA SER A 112 5.28 -1.70 -8.74
C SER A 112 4.81 -1.78 -10.18
N ALA A 113 4.05 -0.79 -10.61
CA ALA A 113 3.58 -0.65 -11.98
C ALA A 113 3.62 0.81 -12.43
N VAL A 114 3.78 1.01 -13.73
CA VAL A 114 3.73 2.31 -14.39
C VAL A 114 2.62 2.25 -15.43
N ALA A 115 1.66 3.17 -15.34
CA ALA A 115 0.60 3.33 -16.32
C ALA A 115 1.05 4.21 -17.50
N GLU A 116 0.30 4.17 -18.61
CA GLU A 116 0.61 4.96 -19.82
C GLU A 116 0.65 6.48 -19.56
N ASP A 117 -0.13 6.96 -18.59
CA ASP A 117 -0.20 8.36 -18.16
C ASP A 117 0.93 8.76 -17.19
N ARG A 118 1.94 7.90 -17.02
CA ARG A 118 3.04 8.05 -16.06
C ARG A 118 2.61 8.04 -14.58
N THR A 119 1.42 7.54 -14.28
CA THR A 119 1.07 7.21 -12.90
C THR A 119 1.88 6.00 -12.46
N VAL A 120 2.67 6.18 -11.40
CA VAL A 120 3.45 5.11 -10.79
C VAL A 120 2.69 4.63 -9.56
N SER A 121 2.67 3.31 -9.37
CA SER A 121 2.06 2.68 -8.21
C SER A 121 3.02 1.74 -7.51
N ILE A 122 2.89 1.66 -6.18
CA ILE A 122 3.52 0.67 -5.32
C ILE A 122 2.39 -0.07 -4.61
N SER A 123 2.37 -1.39 -4.74
CA SER A 123 1.39 -2.25 -4.08
C SER A 123 2.08 -3.09 -3.01
N LEU A 124 1.59 -2.99 -1.79
CA LEU A 124 1.98 -3.78 -0.64
C LEU A 124 0.92 -4.84 -0.40
N HIS A 125 1.31 -6.07 -0.14
CA HIS A 125 0.39 -7.15 0.18
C HIS A 125 0.88 -7.89 1.41
N LYS A 126 0.18 -7.68 2.53
CA LYS A 126 0.43 -8.36 3.80
C LYS A 126 -0.72 -9.31 4.08
N LYS A 127 -0.36 -10.56 4.34
CA LYS A 127 -1.28 -11.57 4.85
C LYS A 127 -1.09 -11.67 6.35
N ARG A 128 -2.18 -11.75 7.11
CA ARG A 128 -2.13 -12.02 8.54
C ARG A 128 -1.38 -13.34 8.79
N GLY A 129 -0.39 -13.29 9.68
CA GLY A 129 0.27 -14.50 10.17
C GLY A 129 -0.71 -15.43 10.87
N ALA A 130 -0.49 -16.74 10.79
CA ALA A 130 -1.24 -17.68 11.62
C ALA A 130 -0.98 -17.35 13.09
N ALA A 131 -2.03 -17.24 13.91
CA ALA A 131 -1.87 -17.04 15.34
C ALA A 131 -1.04 -18.20 15.92
N PRO A 132 -0.06 -17.94 16.80
CA PRO A 132 0.65 -19.01 17.49
C PRO A 132 -0.35 -19.73 18.41
N GLY A 133 -0.85 -20.90 17.99
CA GLY A 133 -1.72 -21.73 18.84
C GLY A 133 -2.83 -22.55 18.17
N SER A 134 -2.96 -22.58 16.85
CA SER A 134 -3.92 -23.46 16.17
C SER A 134 -3.22 -24.61 15.43
N SER A 135 -2.70 -25.57 16.20
CA SER A 135 -2.31 -26.91 15.74
C SER A 135 -2.84 -27.94 16.73
#